data_AF-A0A024W171-F1
#
_entry.id   AF-A0A024W171-F1
#
_cell.length_a   1.000
_cell.length_b   1.000
_cell.length_c   1.000
_cell.angle_alpha   90.00
_cell.angle_beta   90.00
_cell.angle_gamma   90.00
#
_symmetry.space_group_name_H-M   'P 1'
#
loop_
_entity.id
_entity.type
_entity.pdbx_description
1 polymer ?
#
loop_
_entity_poly.entity_id
_entity_poly.type
_entity_poly.pdbx_seq_one_letter_code
_entity_poly.pdbx_strand_id
1 'polypeptide(L)'
;MYVIKIYHIIIFYVCLHNFLKTSLNIDYEKDVECSLYLINKTNYNKFYIKEKRELGERESSQNLQSLQSLQSLPNLPNLPNLPNSPNLQNLHISKFSRKRIFDCSLTLDELYELKNIIFFERRILDDLVVDVQNSIDDGKHIIFLKDFVKNKMRLHIRLYGLNYSFNGINNMGNNLLNQMEEINSNFPLTHESVNIMYISYKTELDISMDLLDCVLRQRDEQKRNEYLCNMNDIRLTIYVRFNSEGINIKEEIINKMIIRIKARIHHIIIYYENLPSYRYRH
;
A
#
# COMPACT_ATOMS: atom_id res chain seq x y z
N MET A 1 -4.31 34.94 -9.51
CA MET A 1 -4.96 33.69 -9.04
C MET A 1 -4.02 32.71 -8.30
N TYR A 2 -2.74 33.05 -8.05
CA TYR A 2 -1.83 32.22 -7.24
C TYR A 2 -1.86 32.54 -5.74
N VAL A 3 -2.17 33.79 -5.39
CA VAL A 3 -2.15 34.29 -4.00
C VAL A 3 -3.22 33.60 -3.13
N ILE A 4 -4.41 33.32 -3.68
CA ILE A 4 -5.51 32.67 -2.95
C ILE A 4 -5.15 31.24 -2.51
N LYS A 5 -4.41 30.49 -3.34
CA LYS A 5 -3.98 29.12 -3.01
C LYS A 5 -2.98 29.10 -1.85
N ILE A 6 -2.10 30.09 -1.77
CA ILE A 6 -1.10 30.21 -0.69
C ILE A 6 -1.81 30.50 0.65
N TYR A 7 -2.81 31.38 0.67
CA TYR A 7 -3.56 31.66 1.90
C TYR A 7 -4.33 30.44 2.43
N HIS A 8 -4.96 29.64 1.56
CA HIS A 8 -5.66 28.43 2.01
C HIS A 8 -4.71 27.38 2.58
N ILE A 9 -3.51 27.24 1.99
CA ILE A 9 -2.46 26.35 2.50
C ILE A 9 -1.97 26.85 3.87
N ILE A 10 -1.71 28.14 4.02
CA ILE A 10 -1.25 28.73 5.28
C ILE A 10 -2.33 28.56 6.37
N ILE A 11 -3.59 28.85 6.06
CA ILE A 11 -4.71 28.67 7.00
C ILE A 11 -4.85 27.20 7.39
N PHE A 12 -4.75 26.27 6.44
CA PHE A 12 -4.77 24.84 6.72
C PHE A 12 -3.64 24.42 7.67
N TYR A 13 -2.41 24.88 7.43
CA TYR A 13 -1.28 24.59 8.32
C TYR A 13 -1.42 25.22 9.71
N VAL A 14 -1.96 26.44 9.82
CA VAL A 14 -2.22 27.10 11.11
C VAL A 14 -3.32 26.37 11.90
N CYS A 15 -4.41 25.97 11.22
CA CYS A 15 -5.48 25.19 11.85
C CYS A 15 -4.99 23.80 12.28
N LEU A 16 -4.21 23.12 11.43
CA LEU A 16 -3.62 21.82 11.72
C LEU A 16 -2.63 21.92 12.90
N HIS A 17 -1.77 22.94 12.92
CA HIS A 17 -0.87 23.21 14.03
C HIS A 17 -1.64 23.43 15.34
N ASN A 18 -2.67 24.28 15.31
CA ASN A 18 -3.48 24.55 16.50
C ASN A 18 -4.19 23.30 16.99
N PHE A 19 -4.78 22.50 16.10
CA PHE A 19 -5.40 21.21 16.44
C PHE A 19 -4.40 20.23 17.08
N LEU A 20 -3.24 20.03 16.47
CA LEU A 20 -2.18 19.16 17.00
C LEU A 20 -1.75 19.60 18.41
N LYS A 21 -1.62 20.92 18.62
CA LYS A 21 -1.22 21.51 19.89
C LYS A 21 -2.28 21.42 20.97
N THR A 22 -3.53 21.80 20.68
CA THR A 22 -4.59 21.86 21.70
C THR A 22 -5.23 20.51 21.98
N SER A 23 -5.39 19.67 20.95
CA SER A 23 -6.16 18.42 21.08
C SER A 23 -5.28 17.21 21.35
N LEU A 24 -4.02 17.22 20.89
CA LEU A 24 -3.10 16.08 21.01
C LEU A 24 -1.83 16.40 21.82
N ASN A 25 -1.67 17.65 22.27
CA ASN A 25 -0.48 18.13 23.00
C ASN A 25 0.83 17.87 22.24
N ILE A 26 0.77 17.98 20.92
CA ILE A 26 1.90 17.83 19.99
C ILE A 26 2.35 19.22 19.57
N ASP A 27 3.63 19.53 19.75
CA ASP A 27 4.23 20.82 19.39
C ASP A 27 5.39 20.63 18.40
N TYR A 28 5.77 21.69 17.71
CA TYR A 28 6.95 21.68 16.84
C TYR A 28 8.17 22.15 17.61
N GLU A 29 9.26 21.39 17.54
CA GLU A 29 10.57 21.82 18.05
C GLU A 29 11.60 21.79 16.92
N LYS A 30 12.49 22.78 16.93
CA LYS A 30 13.59 22.90 15.99
C LYS A 30 14.86 22.41 16.67
N ASP A 31 15.48 21.35 16.14
CA ASP A 31 16.76 20.86 16.65
C ASP A 31 17.95 21.65 16.10
N VAL A 32 19.09 21.51 16.77
CA VAL A 32 20.36 22.21 16.49
C VAL A 32 20.88 21.92 15.06
N GLU A 33 20.45 20.83 14.43
CA GLU A 33 20.87 20.40 13.09
C GLU A 33 19.91 20.76 11.94
N CYS A 34 19.00 21.74 12.13
CA CYS A 34 18.05 22.20 11.10
C CYS A 34 17.08 21.11 10.59
N SER A 35 16.72 20.15 11.45
CA SER A 35 15.64 19.20 11.22
C SER A 35 14.42 19.60 12.07
N LEU A 36 13.27 19.80 11.42
CA LEU A 36 12.00 20.05 12.11
C LEU A 36 11.44 18.71 12.58
N TYR A 37 11.00 18.60 13.83
CA TYR A 37 10.28 17.42 14.32
C TYR A 37 9.03 17.81 15.11
N LEU A 38 8.00 16.96 15.06
CA LEU A 38 6.85 17.04 15.95
C LEU A 38 7.20 16.28 17.23
N ILE A 39 6.96 16.87 18.40
CA ILE A 39 7.11 16.20 19.68
C ILE A 39 5.77 16.14 20.39
N ASN A 40 5.38 14.94 20.80
CA ASN A 40 4.28 14.77 21.73
C ASN A 40 4.78 15.03 23.16
N LYS A 41 4.34 16.12 23.78
CA LYS A 41 4.82 16.54 25.11
C LYS A 41 4.34 15.63 26.25
N THR A 42 3.41 14.72 25.97
CA THR A 42 2.83 13.82 26.98
C THR A 42 3.66 12.55 27.14
N ASN A 43 4.31 12.09 26.06
CA ASN A 43 5.12 10.86 26.06
C ASN A 43 6.53 11.02 25.47
N TYR A 44 6.94 12.25 25.14
CA TYR A 44 8.25 12.61 24.58
C TYR A 44 8.63 11.93 23.25
N ASN A 45 7.66 11.37 22.54
CA ASN A 45 7.91 10.79 21.23
C ASN A 45 8.19 11.89 20.19
N LYS A 46 9.34 11.77 19.50
CA LYS A 46 9.79 12.67 18.43
C LYS A 46 9.49 12.07 17.06
N PHE A 47 8.84 12.83 16.19
CA PHE A 47 8.54 12.49 14.81
C PHE A 47 9.29 13.44 13.88
N TYR A 48 10.30 12.94 13.19
CA TYR A 48 11.12 13.75 12.30
C TYR A 48 10.36 14.09 11.01
N ILE A 49 10.17 15.38 10.73
CA ILE A 49 9.69 15.85 9.45
C ILE A 49 10.91 15.97 8.54
N LYS A 50 11.07 15.02 7.62
CA LYS A 50 12.13 15.10 6.62
C LYS A 50 11.81 16.24 5.67
N GLU A 51 12.50 17.37 5.84
CA GLU A 51 12.44 18.49 4.92
C GLU A 51 12.93 18.00 3.54
N LYS A 52 12.04 18.05 2.54
CA LYS A 52 12.38 17.71 1.17
C LYS A 52 13.24 18.86 0.62
N ARG A 53 14.56 18.77 0.78
CA ARG A 53 15.49 19.70 0.13
C ARG A 53 15.45 19.45 -1.37
N GLU A 54 14.69 20.27 -2.09
CA GLU A 54 14.92 20.52 -3.51
C GLU A 54 16.15 21.43 -3.59
N LEU A 55 17.32 20.85 -3.87
CA LEU A 55 18.54 21.60 -4.16
C LEU A 55 19.43 20.80 -5.13
N GLY A 56 19.37 21.25 -6.39
CA GLY A 56 20.55 21.44 -7.26
C GLY A 56 21.34 20.21 -7.69
N GLU A 57 21.21 19.87 -8.97
CA GLU A 57 22.28 19.23 -9.74
C GLU A 57 23.61 19.97 -9.56
N ARG A 58 24.65 19.28 -9.03
CA ARG A 58 26.05 19.22 -9.52
C ARG A 58 26.98 18.67 -8.42
N GLU A 59 28.01 17.96 -8.89
CA GLU A 59 29.13 17.33 -8.15
C GLU A 59 28.79 15.93 -7.57
N SER A 60 29.46 14.82 -7.87
CA SER A 60 30.81 14.60 -8.38
C SER A 60 30.91 13.28 -9.16
N SER A 61 31.21 13.38 -10.45
CA SER A 61 31.72 12.29 -11.28
C SER A 61 33.20 12.08 -10.93
N GLN A 62 33.56 11.25 -9.93
CA GLN A 62 34.99 10.97 -9.71
C GLN A 62 35.40 9.66 -9.00
N ASN A 63 34.52 8.67 -8.79
CA ASN A 63 34.93 7.38 -8.17
C ASN A 63 34.64 6.16 -9.05
N LEU A 64 35.09 6.20 -10.31
CA LEU A 64 34.96 5.07 -11.25
C LEU A 64 36.29 4.78 -11.98
N GLN A 65 37.38 4.56 -11.22
CA GLN A 65 38.68 4.18 -11.79
C GLN A 65 39.50 3.15 -10.98
N SER A 66 38.88 2.32 -10.13
CA SER A 66 39.64 1.26 -9.43
C SER A 66 38.87 -0.05 -9.33
N LEU A 67 38.69 -0.76 -10.44
CA LEU A 67 38.35 -2.19 -10.47
C LEU A 67 38.57 -2.78 -11.88
N GLN A 68 39.77 -2.59 -12.43
CA GLN A 68 40.25 -3.33 -13.60
C GLN A 68 41.70 -3.75 -13.38
N SER A 69 41.91 -4.82 -12.62
CA SER A 69 43.07 -5.73 -12.76
C SER A 69 43.04 -6.78 -11.65
N LEU A 70 42.78 -8.04 -12.01
CA LEU A 70 43.51 -9.24 -11.55
C LEU A 70 42.74 -10.51 -11.96
N GLN A 71 42.99 -10.94 -13.19
CA GLN A 71 42.92 -12.34 -13.60
C GLN A 71 44.36 -12.84 -13.73
N SER A 72 44.77 -13.84 -12.92
CA SER A 72 45.56 -15.03 -13.33
C SER A 72 46.11 -15.85 -12.13
N LEU A 73 45.73 -17.15 -12.13
CA LEU A 73 46.12 -18.42 -11.43
C LEU A 73 47.54 -18.58 -10.78
N PRO A 74 47.87 -19.63 -9.95
CA PRO A 74 47.52 -21.08 -10.10
C PRO A 74 47.33 -21.98 -8.82
N ASN A 75 47.14 -23.29 -9.06
CA ASN A 75 46.64 -24.41 -8.21
C ASN A 75 47.59 -25.07 -7.15
N LEU A 76 46.94 -25.68 -6.12
CA LEU A 76 47.25 -26.85 -5.23
C LEU A 76 48.37 -26.76 -4.14
N PRO A 77 48.39 -27.57 -3.02
CA PRO A 77 47.64 -28.80 -2.68
C PRO A 77 47.05 -28.92 -1.22
N ASN A 78 46.52 -30.12 -0.91
CA ASN A 78 45.63 -30.62 0.17
C ASN A 78 46.08 -30.65 1.66
N LEU A 79 45.04 -30.85 2.53
CA LEU A 79 44.93 -31.44 3.91
C LEU A 79 44.97 -30.50 5.15
N PRO A 80 44.40 -30.88 6.35
CA PRO A 80 43.32 -31.82 6.68
C PRO A 80 42.21 -31.28 7.63
N ASN A 81 41.12 -32.07 7.74
CA ASN A 81 39.99 -32.08 8.68
C ASN A 81 40.08 -31.33 10.03
N LEU A 82 39.04 -30.55 10.34
CA LEU A 82 38.56 -30.30 11.72
C LEU A 82 37.01 -30.45 11.78
N PRO A 83 36.44 -30.80 12.95
CA PRO A 83 35.21 -31.58 13.07
C PRO A 83 33.90 -30.77 13.08
N ASN A 84 32.82 -31.51 12.82
CA ASN A 84 31.40 -31.14 12.84
C ASN A 84 30.99 -30.22 14.02
N SER A 85 30.26 -29.15 13.69
CA SER A 85 29.19 -28.60 14.54
C SER A 85 27.92 -28.38 13.70
N PRO A 86 26.74 -28.75 14.22
CA PRO A 86 25.53 -28.98 13.42
C PRO A 86 24.68 -27.71 13.24
N ASN A 87 23.75 -27.77 12.28
CA ASN A 87 22.66 -26.82 11.98
C ASN A 87 22.93 -25.75 10.91
N LEU A 88 23.00 -26.19 9.65
CA LEU A 88 22.78 -25.36 8.46
C LEU A 88 21.76 -25.99 7.50
N GLN A 89 20.70 -26.59 8.05
CA GLN A 89 19.64 -27.25 7.27
C GLN A 89 18.38 -26.41 7.02
N ASN A 90 18.40 -25.08 7.21
CA ASN A 90 17.26 -24.22 6.85
C ASN A 90 17.63 -22.99 6.01
N LEU A 91 18.63 -23.13 5.14
CA LEU A 91 18.80 -22.23 3.99
C LEU A 91 18.37 -22.96 2.72
N HIS A 92 17.09 -23.32 2.67
CA HIS A 92 16.39 -23.36 1.39
C HIS A 92 16.23 -21.91 0.94
N ILE A 93 17.36 -21.28 0.56
CA ILE A 93 17.36 -20.10 -0.28
C ILE A 93 16.64 -20.55 -1.52
N SER A 94 15.38 -20.15 -1.66
CA SER A 94 14.63 -20.19 -2.90
C SER A 94 15.56 -19.64 -4.00
N LYS A 95 16.13 -20.54 -4.79
CA LYS A 95 16.93 -20.24 -5.99
C LYS A 95 16.02 -19.79 -7.15
N PHE A 96 14.94 -19.09 -6.85
CA PHE A 96 14.13 -18.40 -7.84
C PHE A 96 14.53 -16.93 -7.79
N SER A 97 15.53 -16.60 -8.60
CA SER A 97 15.85 -15.27 -9.10
C SER A 97 15.46 -14.07 -8.21
N ARG A 98 16.36 -13.64 -7.34
CA ARG A 98 16.32 -12.24 -6.86
C ARG A 98 16.37 -11.34 -8.09
N LYS A 99 15.25 -10.66 -8.40
CA LYS A 99 15.16 -9.75 -9.56
C LYS A 99 16.24 -8.65 -9.50
N ARG A 100 16.68 -8.28 -8.29
CA ARG A 100 17.86 -7.46 -7.99
C ARG A 100 18.48 -7.95 -6.67
N ILE A 101 19.81 -8.09 -6.61
CA ILE A 101 20.51 -8.73 -5.47
C ILE A 101 20.59 -7.81 -4.23
N PHE A 102 20.61 -6.49 -4.44
CA PHE A 102 20.90 -5.48 -3.41
C PHE A 102 19.83 -4.38 -3.28
N ASP A 103 18.83 -4.37 -4.15
CA ASP A 103 17.76 -3.35 -4.15
C ASP A 103 16.43 -3.99 -4.53
N CYS A 104 15.52 -4.10 -3.56
CA CYS A 104 14.20 -4.67 -3.77
C CYS A 104 13.15 -3.67 -4.26
N SER A 105 13.53 -2.40 -4.49
CA SER A 105 12.61 -1.37 -4.96
C SER A 105 12.22 -1.60 -6.42
N LEU A 106 10.95 -1.39 -6.73
CA LEU A 106 10.42 -1.55 -8.09
C LEU A 106 10.55 -0.24 -8.90
N THR A 107 10.68 -0.39 -10.22
CA THR A 107 10.60 0.75 -11.14
C THR A 107 9.16 1.27 -11.23
N LEU A 108 8.97 2.47 -11.79
CA LEU A 108 7.63 3.04 -11.98
C LEU A 108 6.73 2.17 -12.87
N ASP A 109 7.30 1.53 -13.90
CA ASP A 109 6.54 0.68 -14.82
C ASP A 109 6.08 -0.61 -14.13
N GLU A 110 6.97 -1.25 -13.36
CA GLU A 110 6.62 -2.42 -12.54
C GLU A 110 5.53 -2.09 -11.51
N LEU A 111 5.62 -0.90 -10.89
CA LEU A 111 4.59 -0.42 -9.96
C LEU A 111 3.25 -0.18 -10.65
N TYR A 112 3.27 0.38 -11.86
CA TYR A 112 2.04 0.65 -12.63
C TYR A 112 1.30 -0.64 -12.98
N GLU A 113 2.02 -1.68 -13.41
CA GLU A 113 1.44 -3.00 -13.67
C GLU A 113 0.76 -3.59 -12.43
N LEU A 114 1.39 -3.47 -11.26
CA LEU A 114 0.82 -4.01 -10.02
C LEU A 114 -0.36 -3.17 -9.51
N LYS A 115 -0.33 -1.85 -9.68
CA LYS A 115 -1.48 -0.97 -9.37
C LYS A 115 -2.70 -1.28 -10.22
N ASN A 116 -2.52 -1.78 -11.45
CA ASN A 116 -3.63 -2.22 -12.29
C ASN A 116 -4.49 -3.31 -11.65
N ILE A 117 -3.94 -4.13 -10.74
CA ILE A 117 -4.71 -5.12 -9.98
C ILE A 117 -5.74 -4.44 -9.07
N ILE A 118 -5.35 -3.35 -8.39
CA ILE A 118 -6.27 -2.59 -7.51
C ILE A 118 -7.26 -1.77 -8.33
N PHE A 119 -6.83 -1.18 -9.45
CA PHE A 119 -7.75 -0.50 -10.37
C PHE A 119 -8.81 -1.45 -10.93
N PHE A 120 -8.43 -2.70 -11.21
CA PHE A 120 -9.37 -3.71 -11.67
C PHE A 120 -10.41 -4.06 -10.59
N GLU A 121 -9.99 -4.23 -9.34
CA GLU A 121 -10.90 -4.42 -8.20
C GLU A 121 -11.88 -3.24 -8.04
N ARG A 122 -11.37 -2.01 -8.17
CA ARG A 122 -12.18 -0.78 -8.10
C ARG A 122 -13.26 -0.74 -9.18
N ARG A 123 -12.96 -1.14 -10.42
CA ARG A 123 -13.97 -1.20 -11.51
C ARG A 123 -15.08 -2.18 -11.21
N ILE A 124 -14.76 -3.32 -10.59
CA ILE A 124 -15.78 -4.30 -10.20
C ILE A 124 -16.65 -3.71 -9.09
N LEU A 125 -16.04 -3.07 -8.09
CA LEU A 125 -16.77 -2.39 -7.02
C LEU A 125 -17.74 -1.34 -7.58
N ASP A 126 -17.29 -0.48 -8.49
CA ASP A 126 -18.12 0.55 -9.14
C ASP A 126 -19.37 -0.08 -9.79
N ASP A 127 -19.19 -1.15 -10.55
CA ASP A 127 -20.27 -1.84 -11.27
C ASP A 127 -21.22 -2.60 -10.31
N LEU A 128 -20.68 -3.23 -9.26
CA LEU A 128 -21.49 -3.85 -8.21
C LEU A 128 -22.38 -2.82 -7.49
N VAL A 129 -21.84 -1.66 -7.16
CA VAL A 129 -22.59 -0.61 -6.47
C VAL A 129 -23.68 -0.04 -7.38
N VAL A 130 -23.40 0.19 -8.67
CA VAL A 130 -24.42 0.63 -9.64
C VAL A 130 -25.60 -0.35 -9.69
N ASP A 131 -25.33 -1.64 -9.74
CA ASP A 131 -26.39 -2.66 -9.72
C ASP A 131 -27.20 -2.65 -8.42
N VAL A 132 -26.57 -2.42 -7.26
CA VAL A 132 -27.28 -2.25 -5.97
C VAL A 132 -28.17 -1.00 -6.00
N GLN A 133 -27.66 0.11 -6.53
CA GLN A 133 -28.44 1.35 -6.66
C GLN A 133 -29.68 1.13 -7.54
N ASN A 134 -29.52 0.48 -8.69
CA ASN A 134 -30.63 0.14 -9.58
C ASN A 134 -31.63 -0.82 -8.93
N SER A 135 -31.16 -1.72 -8.07
CA SER A 135 -32.06 -2.65 -7.37
C SER A 135 -32.95 -1.93 -6.36
N ILE A 136 -32.46 -0.85 -5.73
CA ILE A 136 -33.25 0.03 -4.86
C ILE A 136 -34.35 0.71 -5.67
N ASP A 137 -34.02 1.30 -6.83
CA ASP A 137 -34.99 1.95 -7.73
C ASP A 137 -36.12 0.98 -8.15
N ASP A 138 -35.74 -0.25 -8.45
CA ASP A 138 -36.66 -1.33 -8.87
C ASP A 138 -37.46 -1.95 -7.70
N GLY A 139 -37.16 -1.61 -6.45
CA GLY A 139 -37.72 -2.27 -5.27
C GLY A 139 -37.33 -3.75 -5.15
N LYS A 140 -36.25 -4.17 -5.81
CA LYS A 140 -35.73 -5.55 -5.79
C LYS A 140 -34.52 -5.63 -4.88
N HIS A 141 -34.51 -6.61 -3.98
CA HIS A 141 -33.33 -6.88 -3.15
C HIS A 141 -32.41 -7.90 -3.82
N ILE A 142 -31.10 -7.69 -3.70
CA ILE A 142 -30.09 -8.68 -4.12
C ILE A 142 -29.97 -9.74 -3.02
N ILE A 143 -30.55 -10.92 -3.24
CA ILE A 143 -30.64 -12.00 -2.24
C ILE A 143 -29.43 -12.95 -2.32
N PHE A 144 -28.92 -13.25 -3.52
CA PHE A 144 -27.80 -14.18 -3.73
C PHE A 144 -26.49 -13.44 -3.96
N LEU A 145 -26.04 -12.69 -2.95
CA LEU A 145 -24.92 -11.75 -3.07
C LEU A 145 -23.60 -12.42 -3.49
N LYS A 146 -23.33 -13.63 -3.01
CA LYS A 146 -22.13 -14.40 -3.39
C LYS A 146 -22.08 -14.72 -4.88
N ASP A 147 -23.19 -15.19 -5.45
CA ASP A 147 -23.27 -15.51 -6.88
C ASP A 147 -23.27 -14.25 -7.73
N PHE A 148 -23.92 -13.19 -7.25
CA PHE A 148 -23.90 -11.86 -7.85
C PHE A 148 -22.46 -11.33 -8.01
N VAL A 149 -21.67 -11.29 -6.91
CA VAL A 149 -20.27 -10.85 -6.95
C VAL A 149 -19.44 -11.75 -7.86
N LYS A 150 -19.58 -13.07 -7.73
CA LYS A 150 -18.83 -14.05 -8.54
C LYS A 150 -19.10 -13.89 -10.04
N ASN A 151 -20.35 -13.67 -10.43
CA ASN A 151 -20.73 -13.46 -11.83
C ASN A 151 -20.17 -12.14 -12.36
N LYS A 152 -20.22 -11.07 -11.56
CA LYS A 152 -19.64 -9.78 -11.92
C LYS A 152 -18.13 -9.86 -12.12
N MET A 153 -17.41 -10.53 -11.22
CA MET A 153 -15.97 -10.78 -11.38
C MET A 153 -15.65 -11.54 -12.66
N ARG A 154 -16.38 -12.64 -12.95
CA ARG A 154 -16.19 -13.44 -14.17
C ARG A 154 -16.37 -12.60 -15.42
N LEU A 155 -17.37 -11.72 -15.44
CA LEU A 155 -17.61 -10.80 -16.54
C LEU A 155 -16.42 -9.86 -16.75
N HIS A 156 -15.94 -9.19 -15.70
CA HIS A 156 -14.79 -8.28 -15.80
C HIS A 156 -13.50 -9.00 -16.20
N ILE A 157 -13.24 -10.20 -15.66
CA ILE A 157 -12.07 -11.01 -16.05
C ILE A 157 -12.11 -11.34 -17.54
N ARG A 158 -13.29 -11.70 -18.06
CA ARG A 158 -13.49 -12.02 -19.48
C ARG A 158 -13.33 -10.78 -20.38
N LEU A 159 -13.82 -9.62 -19.95
CA LEU A 159 -13.81 -8.39 -20.75
C LEU A 159 -12.44 -7.71 -20.80
N TYR A 160 -11.76 -7.60 -19.66
CA TYR A 160 -10.55 -6.79 -19.56
C TYR A 160 -9.26 -7.62 -19.43
N GLY A 161 -9.35 -8.91 -19.10
CA GLY A 161 -8.20 -9.79 -18.95
C GLY A 161 -7.27 -9.36 -17.82
N LEU A 162 -7.50 -9.84 -16.60
CA LEU A 162 -6.57 -9.63 -15.48
C LEU A 162 -5.55 -10.77 -15.42
N ASN A 163 -4.27 -10.46 -15.64
CA ASN A 163 -3.18 -11.38 -15.33
C ASN A 163 -2.85 -11.29 -13.84
N TYR A 164 -3.46 -12.15 -13.03
CA TYR A 164 -3.22 -12.24 -11.59
C TYR A 164 -3.33 -13.68 -11.11
N SER A 165 -2.73 -14.00 -9.96
CA SER A 165 -2.76 -15.38 -9.44
C SER A 165 -4.19 -15.81 -9.06
N PHE A 166 -4.49 -17.10 -9.18
CA PHE A 166 -5.78 -17.67 -8.77
C PHE A 166 -6.12 -17.31 -7.30
N ASN A 167 -5.15 -17.43 -6.40
CA ASN A 167 -5.32 -17.05 -4.99
C ASN A 167 -5.60 -15.55 -4.83
N GLY A 168 -4.92 -14.71 -5.62
CA GLY A 168 -5.16 -13.27 -5.63
C GLY A 168 -6.56 -12.91 -6.14
N ILE A 169 -7.04 -13.56 -7.19
CA ILE A 169 -8.40 -13.39 -7.71
C ILE A 169 -9.43 -13.83 -6.66
N ASN A 170 -9.22 -14.97 -5.99
CA ASN A 170 -10.13 -15.40 -4.92
C ASN A 170 -10.13 -14.43 -3.73
N ASN A 171 -8.97 -13.90 -3.35
CA ASN A 171 -8.89 -12.88 -2.29
C ASN A 171 -9.67 -11.61 -2.67
N MET A 172 -9.48 -11.11 -3.90
CA MET A 172 -10.24 -9.99 -4.43
C MET A 172 -11.75 -10.23 -4.38
N GLY A 173 -12.20 -11.43 -4.77
CA GLY A 173 -13.62 -11.78 -4.70
C GLY A 173 -14.19 -11.85 -3.30
N ASN A 174 -13.41 -12.38 -2.34
CA ASN A 174 -13.81 -12.38 -0.94
C ASN A 174 -13.86 -10.96 -0.36
N ASN A 175 -12.93 -10.08 -0.74
CA ASN A 175 -12.95 -8.68 -0.32
C ASN A 175 -14.20 -7.95 -0.82
N LEU A 176 -14.50 -8.08 -2.12
CA LEU A 176 -15.69 -7.50 -2.74
C LEU A 176 -16.98 -8.06 -2.13
N LEU A 177 -17.03 -9.37 -1.85
CA LEU A 177 -18.17 -9.98 -1.18
C LEU A 177 -18.39 -9.39 0.22
N ASN A 178 -17.35 -9.33 1.05
CA ASN A 178 -17.43 -8.74 2.39
C ASN A 178 -17.91 -7.28 2.33
N GLN A 179 -17.39 -6.49 1.38
CA GLN A 179 -17.83 -5.10 1.17
C GLN A 179 -19.31 -5.03 0.78
N MET A 180 -19.76 -5.87 -0.15
CA MET A 180 -21.17 -5.90 -0.55
C MET A 180 -22.08 -6.38 0.57
N GLU A 181 -21.63 -7.30 1.43
CA GLU A 181 -22.39 -7.76 2.59
C GLU A 181 -22.55 -6.62 3.60
N GLU A 182 -21.50 -5.85 3.82
CA GLU A 182 -21.52 -4.66 4.68
C GLU A 182 -22.44 -3.56 4.11
N ILE A 183 -22.46 -3.35 2.77
CA ILE A 183 -23.43 -2.44 2.12
C ILE A 183 -24.86 -2.92 2.32
N ASN A 184 -25.13 -4.18 1.98
CA ASN A 184 -26.49 -4.72 1.95
C ASN A 184 -27.07 -4.91 3.36
N SER A 185 -26.22 -4.96 4.38
CA SER A 185 -26.63 -5.03 5.79
C SER A 185 -26.93 -3.67 6.42
N ASN A 186 -26.69 -2.56 5.71
CA ASN A 186 -26.92 -1.22 6.24
C ASN A 186 -28.38 -0.80 6.06
N PHE A 187 -29.25 -1.19 7.01
CA PHE A 187 -30.68 -0.89 6.96
C PHE A 187 -31.04 0.47 7.62
N PRO A 188 -31.91 1.29 7.01
CA PRO A 188 -32.57 1.06 5.72
C PRO A 188 -31.57 1.19 4.55
N LEU A 189 -31.71 0.28 3.57
CA LEU A 189 -30.91 0.31 2.35
C LEU A 189 -31.46 1.42 1.44
N THR A 190 -30.73 2.54 1.37
CA THR A 190 -31.11 3.73 0.59
C THR A 190 -29.94 4.13 -0.31
N HIS A 191 -30.22 4.95 -1.34
CA HIS A 191 -29.15 5.44 -2.21
C HIS A 191 -28.04 6.16 -1.44
N GLU A 192 -28.41 6.92 -0.41
CA GLU A 192 -27.49 7.63 0.47
C GLU A 192 -26.65 6.67 1.31
N SER A 193 -27.27 5.67 1.95
CA SER A 193 -26.54 4.71 2.79
C SER A 193 -25.59 3.84 1.97
N VAL A 194 -25.98 3.47 0.74
CA VAL A 194 -25.10 2.79 -0.22
C VAL A 194 -23.95 3.71 -0.67
N ASN A 195 -24.23 4.98 -0.96
CA ASN A 195 -23.21 5.92 -1.45
C ASN A 195 -22.13 6.21 -0.39
N ILE A 196 -22.52 6.38 0.89
CA ILE A 196 -21.57 6.56 2.00
C ILE A 196 -20.61 5.36 2.09
N MET A 197 -21.16 4.14 2.03
CA MET A 197 -20.35 2.93 2.08
C MET A 197 -19.47 2.77 0.83
N TYR A 198 -20.00 3.09 -0.35
CA TYR A 198 -19.24 3.09 -1.60
C TYR A 198 -18.03 4.02 -1.54
N ILE A 199 -18.21 5.27 -1.10
CA ILE A 199 -17.10 6.22 -0.94
C ILE A 199 -16.08 5.67 0.06
N SER A 200 -16.54 5.05 1.15
CA SER A 200 -15.67 4.45 2.16
C SER A 200 -14.77 3.34 1.58
N TYR A 201 -15.32 2.44 0.75
CA TYR A 201 -14.54 1.37 0.11
C TYR A 201 -13.67 1.84 -1.05
N LYS A 202 -14.08 2.89 -1.74
CA LYS A 202 -13.24 3.58 -2.71
C LYS A 202 -12.00 4.17 -2.03
N THR A 203 -12.19 4.80 -0.87
CA THR A 203 -11.10 5.29 -0.02
C THR A 203 -10.21 4.15 0.50
N GLU A 204 -10.78 2.99 0.87
CA GLU A 204 -10.00 1.78 1.21
C GLU A 204 -9.06 1.35 0.06
N LEU A 205 -9.56 1.34 -1.17
CA LEU A 205 -8.79 0.98 -2.36
C LEU A 205 -7.72 2.03 -2.69
N ASP A 206 -8.03 3.31 -2.52
CA ASP A 206 -7.09 4.40 -2.74
C ASP A 206 -5.93 4.36 -1.74
N ILE A 207 -6.21 4.11 -0.46
CA ILE A 207 -5.19 3.88 0.57
C ILE A 207 -4.37 2.62 0.25
N SER A 208 -5.00 1.57 -0.29
CA SER A 208 -4.28 0.37 -0.72
C SER A 208 -3.27 0.69 -1.83
N MET A 209 -3.63 1.55 -2.78
CA MET A 209 -2.73 1.98 -3.86
C MET A 209 -1.57 2.83 -3.34
N ASP A 210 -1.86 3.79 -2.46
CA ASP A 210 -0.84 4.66 -1.85
C ASP A 210 0.15 3.84 -1.01
N LEU A 211 -0.36 2.92 -0.18
CA LEU A 211 0.50 2.06 0.65
C LEU A 211 1.28 1.05 -0.19
N LEU A 212 0.70 0.49 -1.25
CA LEU A 212 1.40 -0.41 -2.17
C LEU A 212 2.61 0.30 -2.80
N ASP A 213 2.44 1.55 -3.25
CA ASP A 213 3.50 2.37 -3.81
C ASP A 213 4.63 2.60 -2.78
N CYS A 214 4.26 2.99 -1.55
CA CYS A 214 5.21 3.19 -0.46
C CYS A 214 6.00 1.91 -0.15
N VAL A 215 5.32 0.77 -0.02
CA VAL A 215 5.93 -0.52 0.31
C VAL A 215 6.87 -0.98 -0.80
N LEU A 216 6.42 -0.98 -2.06
CA LEU A 216 7.20 -1.53 -3.17
C LEU A 216 8.38 -0.64 -3.61
N ARG A 217 8.46 0.61 -3.13
CA ARG A 217 9.63 1.49 -3.30
C ARG A 217 10.72 1.27 -2.25
N GLN A 218 10.46 0.53 -1.17
CA GLN A 218 11.50 0.28 -0.17
C GLN A 218 12.55 -0.67 -0.71
N ARG A 219 13.82 -0.34 -0.44
CA ARG A 219 14.97 -1.13 -0.91
C ARG A 219 15.14 -2.44 -0.15
N ASP A 220 14.66 -2.49 1.08
CA ASP A 220 14.86 -3.61 1.99
C ASP A 220 13.52 -4.22 2.47
N GLU A 221 13.50 -5.54 2.57
CA GLU A 221 12.31 -6.30 2.94
C GLU A 221 11.83 -6.00 4.36
N GLN A 222 12.76 -5.71 5.28
CA GLN A 222 12.42 -5.36 6.66
C GLN A 222 11.58 -4.08 6.70
N LYS A 223 12.00 -2.99 6.03
CA LYS A 223 11.20 -1.77 5.92
C LYS A 223 9.89 -2.01 5.21
N ARG A 224 9.84 -2.84 4.15
CA ARG A 224 8.56 -3.20 3.51
C ARG A 224 7.57 -3.75 4.54
N ASN A 225 8.03 -4.66 5.38
CA ASN A 225 7.23 -5.26 6.44
C ASN A 225 6.88 -4.25 7.54
N GLU A 226 7.78 -3.34 7.91
CA GLU A 226 7.50 -2.26 8.87
C GLU A 226 6.35 -1.36 8.39
N TYR A 227 6.39 -0.88 7.14
CA TYR A 227 5.30 -0.08 6.56
C TYR A 227 3.99 -0.88 6.47
N LEU A 228 4.04 -2.12 5.99
CA LEU A 228 2.83 -2.95 5.82
C LEU A 228 2.19 -3.35 7.15
N CYS A 229 3.00 -3.52 8.20
CA CYS A 229 2.52 -3.92 9.53
C CYS A 229 2.11 -2.75 10.42
N ASN A 230 2.41 -1.50 10.05
CA ASN A 230 2.02 -0.34 10.85
C ASN A 230 0.52 -0.03 10.73
N MET A 231 -0.28 -0.77 11.50
CA MET A 231 -1.75 -0.63 11.52
C MET A 231 -2.21 0.73 12.03
N ASN A 232 -1.40 1.41 12.86
CA ASN A 232 -1.75 2.72 13.40
C ASN A 232 -1.69 3.80 12.32
N ASP A 233 -0.68 3.77 11.46
CA ASP A 233 -0.55 4.71 10.35
C ASP A 233 -1.65 4.48 9.31
N ILE A 234 -1.99 3.23 9.01
CA ILE A 234 -3.11 2.90 8.10
C ILE A 234 -4.41 3.43 8.69
N ARG A 235 -4.67 3.17 9.97
CA ARG A 235 -5.87 3.65 10.67
C ARG A 235 -5.95 5.18 10.67
N LEU A 236 -4.85 5.86 11.00
CA LEU A 236 -4.78 7.32 10.98
C LEU A 236 -5.08 7.87 9.58
N THR A 237 -4.53 7.24 8.54
CA THR A 237 -4.79 7.63 7.14
C THR A 237 -6.27 7.49 6.80
N ILE A 238 -6.92 6.40 7.22
CA ILE A 238 -8.37 6.20 7.05
C ILE A 238 -9.15 7.33 7.74
N TYR A 239 -8.87 7.62 9.01
CA TYR A 239 -9.58 8.69 9.72
C TYR A 239 -9.38 10.05 9.09
N VAL A 240 -8.17 10.39 8.64
CA VAL A 240 -7.91 11.67 7.97
C VAL A 240 -8.74 11.80 6.70
N ARG A 241 -8.82 10.73 5.88
CA ARG A 241 -9.64 10.73 4.66
C ARG A 241 -11.12 10.84 4.98
N PHE A 242 -11.64 10.03 5.90
CA PHE A 242 -13.05 10.06 6.27
C PHE A 242 -13.48 11.39 6.90
N ASN A 243 -12.67 11.96 7.78
CA ASN A 243 -12.94 13.28 8.36
C ASN A 243 -12.97 14.37 7.29
N SER A 244 -12.09 14.29 6.28
CA SER A 244 -12.09 15.26 5.17
C SER A 244 -13.33 15.14 4.27
N GLU A 245 -13.97 13.97 4.25
CA GLU A 245 -15.18 13.68 3.48
C GLU A 245 -16.47 13.75 4.32
N GLY A 246 -16.35 14.04 5.63
CA GLY A 246 -17.49 14.06 6.56
C GLY A 246 -18.13 12.69 6.81
N ILE A 247 -17.39 11.60 6.55
CA ILE A 247 -17.87 10.22 6.65
C ILE A 247 -17.68 9.70 8.07
N ASN A 248 -18.75 9.15 8.65
CA ASN A 248 -18.70 8.45 9.93
C ASN A 248 -18.95 6.95 9.72
N ILE A 249 -17.95 6.12 9.98
CA ILE A 249 -17.98 4.67 9.79
C ILE A 249 -17.64 3.99 11.11
N LYS A 250 -18.33 2.88 11.40
CA LYS A 250 -18.10 2.09 12.62
C LYS A 250 -16.66 1.57 12.66
N GLU A 251 -16.05 1.58 13.84
CA GLU A 251 -14.66 1.11 14.04
C GLU A 251 -14.46 -0.35 13.60
N GLU A 252 -15.48 -1.20 13.71
CA GLU A 252 -15.43 -2.57 13.22
C GLU A 252 -15.16 -2.63 11.70
N ILE A 253 -15.79 -1.75 10.93
CA ILE A 253 -15.59 -1.67 9.47
C ILE A 253 -14.17 -1.17 9.17
N ILE A 254 -13.67 -0.19 9.93
CA ILE A 254 -12.29 0.31 9.79
C ILE A 254 -11.29 -0.82 10.04
N ASN A 255 -11.50 -1.65 11.07
CA ASN A 255 -10.64 -2.79 11.35
C ASN A 255 -10.66 -3.81 10.20
N LYS A 256 -11.83 -4.09 9.61
CA LYS A 256 -11.95 -4.95 8.41
C LYS A 256 -11.24 -4.34 7.19
N MET A 257 -11.35 -3.03 6.98
CA MET A 257 -10.65 -2.30 5.92
C MET A 257 -9.13 -2.46 6.05
N ILE A 258 -8.56 -2.28 7.25
CA ILE A 258 -7.12 -2.44 7.50
C ILE A 258 -6.66 -3.86 7.14
N ILE A 259 -7.44 -4.88 7.52
CA ILE A 259 -7.14 -6.27 7.20
C ILE A 259 -7.16 -6.50 5.68
N ARG A 260 -8.17 -5.99 4.97
CA ARG A 260 -8.29 -6.10 3.51
C ARG A 260 -7.14 -5.38 2.78
N ILE A 261 -6.79 -4.16 3.19
CA ILE A 261 -5.65 -3.39 2.66
C ILE A 261 -4.37 -4.21 2.75
N LYS A 262 -4.07 -4.76 3.94
CA LYS A 262 -2.86 -5.56 4.15
C LYS A 262 -2.85 -6.84 3.32
N ALA A 263 -3.96 -7.58 3.33
CA ALA A 263 -4.09 -8.82 2.57
C ALA A 263 -3.92 -8.57 1.07
N ARG A 264 -4.54 -7.51 0.54
CA ARG A 264 -4.43 -7.09 -0.86
C ARG A 264 -2.98 -6.85 -1.26
N ILE A 265 -2.26 -6.03 -0.48
CA ILE A 265 -0.85 -5.71 -0.75
C ILE A 265 0.03 -6.96 -0.64
N HIS A 266 -0.19 -7.80 0.38
CA HIS A 266 0.56 -9.03 0.55
C HIS A 266 0.41 -10.00 -0.62
N HIS A 267 -0.82 -10.20 -1.11
CA HIS A 267 -1.07 -11.04 -2.28
C HIS A 267 -0.44 -10.48 -3.57
N ILE A 268 -0.41 -9.15 -3.73
CA ILE A 268 0.26 -8.49 -4.86
C ILE A 268 1.77 -8.69 -4.80
N ILE A 269 2.39 -8.56 -3.62
CA ILE A 269 3.82 -8.81 -3.42
C ILE A 269 4.17 -10.26 -3.77
N ILE A 270 3.42 -11.23 -3.23
CA ILE A 270 3.62 -12.65 -3.54
C ILE A 270 3.47 -12.92 -5.03
N TYR A 271 2.48 -12.32 -5.68
CA TYR A 271 2.31 -12.45 -7.12
C TYR A 271 3.54 -11.94 -7.88
N TYR A 272 4.04 -10.75 -7.52
CA TYR A 272 5.23 -10.19 -8.15
C TYR A 272 6.47 -11.06 -7.95
N GLU A 273 6.69 -11.59 -6.74
CA GLU A 273 7.84 -12.44 -6.42
C GLU A 273 7.85 -13.75 -7.23
N ASN A 274 6.67 -14.28 -7.56
CA ASN A 274 6.53 -15.47 -8.38
C ASN A 274 6.60 -15.22 -9.89
N LEU A 275 6.66 -13.96 -10.34
CA LEU A 275 6.83 -13.65 -11.76
C LEU A 275 8.26 -13.97 -12.20
N PRO A 276 8.44 -14.61 -13.38
CA PRO A 276 9.76 -14.97 -13.86
C PRO A 276 10.61 -13.73 -14.18
N SER A 277 11.89 -13.79 -13.82
CA SER A 277 12.84 -12.68 -13.91
C SER A 277 13.14 -12.17 -15.32
N TYR A 278 12.84 -12.94 -16.38
CA TYR A 278 13.11 -12.52 -17.76
C TYR A 278 12.14 -11.46 -18.30
N ARG A 279 10.99 -11.21 -17.65
CA ARG A 279 10.05 -10.14 -18.06
C ARG A 279 10.61 -8.72 -17.91
N TYR A 280 11.72 -8.56 -17.20
CA TYR A 280 12.29 -7.26 -16.83
C TYR A 280 13.68 -7.03 -17.43
N ARG A 281 14.08 -7.85 -18.43
CA ARG A 281 15.30 -7.66 -19.22
C ARG A 281 14.96 -7.02 -20.57
N HIS A 282 14.52 -5.76 -20.56
CA HIS A 282 14.39 -4.94 -21.76
C HIS A 282 15.00 -3.58 -21.49
#